data_AF-A0A2I0NBK3-F1
#
_entry.id   AF-A0A2I0NBK3-F1
#
_cell.length_a   1.000
_cell.length_b   1.000
_cell.length_c   1.000
_cell.angle_alpha   90.00
_cell.angle_beta   90.00
_cell.angle_gamma   90.00
#
_symmetry.space_group_name_H-M   'P 1'
#
loop_
_entity.id
_entity.type
_entity.pdbx_description
1 polymer ?
#
loop_
_entity_poly.entity_id
_entity_poly.type
_entity_poly.pdbx_seq_one_letter_code
_entity_poly.pdbx_strand_id
1 'polypeptide(L)'
;MRGTGDALLLAESWVGNSPILVAYPDDIVFAEESLSLQMRKKYEAYGKAVLATMEIAGDVSRYGVVAPSGKLDEQTVMVKGMIEKPAPGQEPSKMVSIGRYLFESDIFTKLKQRREIYQGGEFFLTDGIEELIKEEKVVAYNFEGQRLDTGKPEGYLEATLEYAWRFPEYQEIIRRFAGEKIK
;
A
#
# COMPACT_ATOMS: atom_id res chain seq x y z
N MET A 1 -5.63 0.45 -19.11
CA MET A 1 -6.41 0.21 -17.87
C MET A 1 -6.91 1.56 -17.39
N ARG A 2 -8.13 1.67 -16.84
CA ARG A 2 -8.66 2.97 -16.39
C ARG A 2 -8.28 3.29 -14.93
N GLY A 3 -7.07 2.91 -14.49
CA GLY A 3 -6.54 3.17 -13.14
C GLY A 3 -7.11 2.28 -12.02
N THR A 4 -6.53 2.41 -10.82
CA THR A 4 -6.83 1.57 -9.65
C THR A 4 -8.19 1.87 -9.02
N GLY A 5 -8.69 3.10 -9.15
CA GLY A 5 -10.03 3.48 -8.70
C GLY A 5 -11.12 2.75 -9.48
N ASP A 6 -11.00 2.69 -10.82
CA ASP A 6 -11.95 1.94 -11.65
C ASP A 6 -11.86 0.44 -11.39
N ALA A 7 -10.66 -0.09 -11.13
CA ALA A 7 -10.48 -1.50 -10.78
C ALA A 7 -11.23 -1.86 -9.49
N LEU A 8 -11.17 -1.00 -8.46
CA LEU A 8 -11.91 -1.25 -7.23
C LEU A 8 -13.43 -1.13 -7.45
N LEU A 9 -13.91 -0.16 -8.22
CA LEU A 9 -15.34 -0.02 -8.52
C LEU A 9 -15.95 -1.27 -9.18
N LEU A 10 -15.19 -2.01 -9.99
CA LEU A 10 -15.65 -3.27 -10.59
C LEU A 10 -15.92 -4.38 -9.55
N ALA A 11 -15.33 -4.27 -8.35
CA ALA A 11 -15.48 -5.25 -7.28
C ALA A 11 -16.68 -4.97 -6.36
N GLU A 12 -17.32 -3.80 -6.45
CA GLU A 12 -18.37 -3.36 -5.51
C GLU A 12 -19.51 -4.37 -5.34
N SER A 13 -20.02 -4.90 -6.46
CA SER A 13 -21.15 -5.84 -6.45
C SER A 13 -20.83 -7.16 -5.75
N TRP A 14 -19.55 -7.52 -5.65
CA TRP A 14 -19.08 -8.74 -4.99
C TRP A 14 -18.86 -8.55 -3.49
N VAL A 15 -18.55 -7.31 -3.06
CA VAL A 15 -18.21 -6.98 -1.67
C VAL A 15 -19.45 -6.64 -0.84
N GLY A 16 -20.41 -5.92 -1.43
CA GLY A 16 -21.58 -5.43 -0.70
C GLY A 16 -21.21 -4.45 0.41
N ASN A 17 -21.75 -4.65 1.62
CA ASN A 17 -21.58 -3.76 2.77
C ASN A 17 -20.51 -4.23 3.77
N SER A 18 -19.59 -5.09 3.35
CA SER A 18 -18.53 -5.58 4.23
C SER A 18 -17.27 -4.71 4.13
N PRO A 19 -16.44 -4.64 5.18
CA PRO A 19 -15.11 -4.09 5.09
C PRO A 19 -14.28 -4.85 4.04
N ILE A 20 -13.34 -4.14 3.42
CA ILE A 20 -12.58 -4.63 2.27
C ILE A 20 -11.10 -4.42 2.49
N LEU A 21 -10.33 -5.48 2.25
CA LEU A 21 -8.89 -5.41 2.12
C LEU A 21 -8.51 -5.36 0.64
N VAL A 22 -7.87 -4.27 0.21
CA VAL A 22 -7.32 -4.11 -1.13
C VAL A 22 -5.83 -4.43 -1.11
N ALA A 23 -5.41 -5.28 -2.04
CA ALA A 23 -4.07 -5.84 -2.08
C ALA A 23 -3.49 -5.79 -3.49
N TYR A 24 -2.47 -4.95 -3.69
CA TYR A 24 -1.74 -4.91 -4.95
C TYR A 24 -0.77 -6.11 -5.01
N PRO A 25 -0.84 -6.92 -6.07
CA PRO A 25 -0.13 -8.20 -6.12
C PRO A 25 1.38 -8.05 -6.29
N ASP A 26 1.86 -6.89 -6.72
CA ASP A 26 3.27 -6.55 -6.91
C ASP A 26 3.97 -6.12 -5.62
N ASP A 27 3.22 -5.85 -4.55
CA ASP A 27 3.79 -5.59 -3.23
C ASP A 27 3.82 -6.86 -2.38
N ILE A 28 4.99 -7.49 -2.33
CA ILE A 28 5.25 -8.64 -1.47
C ILE A 28 5.77 -8.14 -0.12
N VAL A 29 5.16 -8.59 0.97
CA VAL A 29 5.56 -8.20 2.32
C VAL A 29 5.91 -9.44 3.13
N PHE A 30 7.16 -9.49 3.59
CA PHE A 30 7.66 -10.49 4.52
C PHE A 30 7.63 -9.94 5.94
N ALA A 31 6.89 -10.60 6.82
CA ALA A 31 6.74 -10.25 8.22
C ALA A 31 6.43 -11.50 9.03
N GLU A 32 6.68 -11.48 10.34
CA GLU A 32 6.30 -12.58 11.23
C GLU A 32 4.77 -12.73 11.30
N GLU A 33 4.06 -11.60 11.52
CA GLU A 33 2.62 -11.52 11.37
C GLU A 33 2.28 -10.88 10.01
N SER A 34 1.34 -11.46 9.26
CA SER A 34 1.01 -10.94 7.93
C SER A 34 0.49 -9.50 8.00
N LEU A 35 0.88 -8.67 7.03
CA LEU A 35 0.46 -7.27 6.95
C LEU A 35 -1.07 -7.11 7.05
N SER A 36 -1.82 -7.99 6.40
CA SER A 36 -3.28 -8.00 6.47
C SER A 36 -3.83 -8.19 7.88
N LEU A 37 -3.20 -9.04 8.70
CA LEU A 37 -3.60 -9.23 10.09
C LEU A 37 -3.23 -8.02 10.95
N GLN A 38 -2.04 -7.44 10.75
CA GLN A 38 -1.64 -6.21 11.43
C GLN A 38 -2.64 -5.08 11.14
N MET A 39 -3.01 -4.89 9.87
CA MET A 39 -4.00 -3.88 9.46
C MET A 39 -5.38 -4.14 10.03
N ARG A 40 -5.83 -5.41 10.09
CA ARG A 40 -7.11 -5.76 10.73
C ARG A 40 -7.14 -5.31 12.19
N LYS A 41 -6.06 -5.54 12.96
CA LYS A 41 -5.96 -5.09 14.35
C LYS A 41 -6.09 -3.56 14.47
N LYS A 42 -5.45 -2.80 13.58
CA LYS A 42 -5.56 -1.33 13.57
C LYS A 42 -6.97 -0.87 13.19
N TYR A 43 -7.59 -1.54 12.23
CA TYR A 43 -8.97 -1.26 11.85
C TYR A 43 -9.94 -1.56 13.00
N GLU A 44 -9.80 -2.69 13.69
CA GLU A 44 -10.60 -3.05 14.88
C GLU A 44 -10.39 -2.05 16.04
N ALA A 45 -9.18 -1.53 16.22
CA ALA A 45 -8.85 -0.58 17.28
C ALA A 45 -9.42 0.83 17.03
N TYR A 46 -9.42 1.29 15.78
CA TYR A 46 -9.75 2.69 15.45
C TYR A 46 -11.06 2.88 14.72
N GLY A 47 -11.67 1.83 14.14
CA GLY A 47 -12.90 1.92 13.35
C GLY A 47 -12.77 2.85 12.14
N LYS A 48 -11.57 2.93 11.57
CA LYS A 48 -11.19 3.85 10.48
C LYS A 48 -10.51 3.07 9.38
N ALA A 49 -10.61 3.56 8.14
CA ALA A 49 -9.83 3.03 7.03
C ALA A 49 -8.34 3.09 7.35
N VAL A 50 -7.61 2.03 7.02
CA VAL A 50 -6.19 1.87 7.32
C VAL A 50 -5.40 1.84 6.02
N LEU A 51 -4.44 2.75 5.89
CA LEU A 51 -3.43 2.71 4.83
C LEU A 51 -2.16 2.09 5.42
N ALA A 52 -1.64 1.02 4.83
CA ALA A 52 -0.31 0.55 5.19
C ALA A 52 0.72 1.53 4.63
N THR A 53 1.63 2.00 5.49
CA THR A 53 2.68 2.92 5.13
C THR A 53 4.05 2.42 5.56
N MET A 54 5.08 2.98 4.95
CA MET A 54 6.46 2.86 5.42
C MET A 54 7.18 4.19 5.22
N GLU A 55 8.22 4.46 6.01
CA GLU A 55 9.10 5.60 5.76
C GLU A 55 10.21 5.21 4.76
N ILE A 56 10.50 6.11 3.82
CA ILE A 56 11.63 5.94 2.89
C ILE A 56 12.56 7.16 2.94
N ALA A 57 13.87 6.92 3.00
CA ALA A 57 14.87 7.99 3.07
C ALA A 57 15.09 8.72 1.71
N GLY A 58 14.52 8.19 0.62
CA GLY A 58 14.83 8.61 -0.75
C GLY A 58 13.72 9.35 -1.49
N ASP A 59 13.71 9.16 -2.81
CA ASP A 59 12.69 9.70 -3.72
C ASP A 59 11.34 9.01 -3.51
N VAL A 60 10.32 9.83 -3.22
CA VAL A 60 8.94 9.41 -2.97
C VAL A 60 8.01 9.66 -4.15
N SER A 61 8.51 10.24 -5.25
CA SER A 61 7.72 10.68 -6.41
C SER A 61 6.99 9.56 -7.15
N ARG A 62 7.29 8.29 -6.82
CA ARG A 62 6.61 7.10 -7.36
C ARG A 62 5.41 6.65 -6.54
N TYR A 63 5.17 7.24 -5.36
CA TYR A 63 4.20 6.74 -4.39
C TYR A 63 3.13 7.79 -4.06
N GLY A 64 2.03 7.32 -3.48
CA GLY A 64 1.13 8.18 -2.72
C GLY A 64 1.76 8.51 -1.36
N VAL A 65 1.94 9.79 -1.06
CA VAL A 65 2.64 10.25 0.15
C VAL A 65 1.67 10.87 1.12
N VAL A 66 1.67 10.36 2.35
CA VAL A 66 0.73 10.74 3.42
C VAL A 66 1.17 12.03 4.11
N ALA A 67 0.23 12.91 4.39
CA ALA A 67 0.39 14.05 5.27
C ALA A 67 -0.17 13.70 6.67
N PRO A 68 0.67 13.40 7.67
CA PRO A 68 0.21 13.05 9.02
C PRO A 68 -0.26 14.29 9.80
N SER A 69 -1.26 14.13 10.66
CA SER A 69 -1.78 15.22 11.52
C SER A 69 -1.59 14.99 13.02
N GLY A 70 -1.65 13.75 13.50
CA GLY A 70 -1.51 13.43 14.92
C GLY A 70 -1.22 11.95 15.14
N LYS A 71 -0.47 11.62 16.20
CA LYS A 71 -0.19 10.22 16.58
C LYS A 71 -1.39 9.63 17.31
N LEU A 72 -1.76 8.41 16.94
CA LEU A 72 -2.73 7.58 17.67
C LEU A 72 -2.01 6.55 18.55
N ASP A 73 -0.89 6.01 18.04
CA ASP A 73 0.05 5.17 18.79
C ASP A 73 1.48 5.35 18.22
N GLU A 74 2.41 4.46 18.59
CA GLU A 74 3.81 4.51 18.16
C GLU A 74 3.99 4.35 16.63
N GLN A 75 3.09 3.62 15.98
CA GLN A 75 3.18 3.24 14.56
C GLN A 75 2.04 3.81 13.71
N THR A 76 1.01 4.40 14.32
CA THR A 76 -0.23 4.79 13.66
C THR A 76 -0.50 6.27 13.85
N VAL A 77 -0.84 6.94 12.76
CA VAL A 77 -1.15 8.37 12.73
C VAL A 77 -2.47 8.65 12.03
N MET A 78 -3.14 9.72 12.43
CA MET A 78 -4.22 10.33 11.66
C MET A 78 -3.68 10.93 10.37
N VAL A 79 -4.46 10.82 9.29
CA VAL A 79 -4.14 11.39 7.97
C VAL A 79 -4.96 12.65 7.74
N LYS A 80 -4.30 13.74 7.33
CA LYS A 80 -4.96 15.01 6.93
C LYS A 80 -4.85 15.32 5.43
N GLY A 81 -4.17 14.47 4.68
CA GLY A 81 -4.02 14.62 3.23
C GLY A 81 -3.09 13.56 2.67
N MET A 82 -3.12 13.40 1.36
CA MET A 82 -2.29 12.47 0.60
C MET A 82 -2.06 13.03 -0.79
N ILE A 83 -0.82 12.95 -1.28
CA ILE A 83 -0.46 13.40 -2.63
C ILE A 83 0.03 12.20 -3.43
N GLU A 84 -0.66 11.88 -4.52
CA GLU A 84 -0.21 10.85 -5.47
C GLU A 84 0.97 11.38 -6.28
N LYS A 85 2.11 10.68 -6.22
CA LYS A 85 3.32 10.94 -7.02
C LYS A 85 3.75 12.42 -6.97
N PRO A 86 4.05 12.95 -5.76
CA PRO A 86 4.40 14.36 -5.62
C PRO A 86 5.65 14.69 -6.42
N ALA A 87 5.71 15.91 -6.97
CA ALA A 87 6.94 16.42 -7.52
C ALA A 87 8.01 16.52 -6.41
N PRO A 88 9.31 16.37 -6.75
CA PRO A 88 10.38 16.50 -5.76
C PRO A 88 10.30 17.83 -5.00
N GLY A 89 10.31 17.77 -3.67
CA GLY A 89 10.18 18.92 -2.77
C GLY A 89 8.75 19.34 -2.47
N GLN A 90 7.76 18.70 -3.07
CA GLN A 90 6.34 18.90 -2.76
C GLN A 90 5.75 17.78 -1.90
N GLU A 91 6.55 16.78 -1.53
CA GLU A 91 6.08 15.72 -0.66
C GLU A 91 5.72 16.24 0.75
N PRO A 92 4.55 15.86 1.30
CA PRO A 92 4.14 16.33 2.62
C PRO A 92 4.89 15.62 3.77
N SER A 93 5.53 14.49 3.48
CA SER A 93 6.36 13.71 4.40
C SER A 93 7.21 12.71 3.64
N LYS A 94 7.90 11.81 4.37
CA LYS A 94 8.56 10.62 3.81
C LYS A 94 7.78 9.32 4.01
N MET A 95 6.54 9.42 4.50
CA MET A 95 5.64 8.30 4.74
C MET A 95 4.87 7.96 3.46
N VAL A 96 5.27 6.87 2.81
CA VAL A 96 4.66 6.40 1.57
C VAL A 96 3.59 5.36 1.88
N SER A 97 2.44 5.49 1.22
CA SER A 97 1.43 4.44 1.18
C SER A 97 1.88 3.34 0.25
N ILE A 98 1.77 2.10 0.72
CA ILE A 98 2.03 0.91 -0.08
C ILE A 98 0.70 0.31 -0.55
N GLY A 99 0.72 -0.63 -1.49
CA GLY A 99 -0.45 -1.26 -2.08
C GLY A 99 -1.22 -2.19 -1.14
N ARG A 100 -1.44 -1.79 0.12
CA ARG A 100 -2.30 -2.48 1.09
C ARG A 100 -3.19 -1.47 1.80
N TYR A 101 -4.49 -1.68 1.65
CA TYR A 101 -5.51 -0.79 2.17
C TYR A 101 -6.62 -1.62 2.82
N LEU A 102 -7.19 -1.10 3.90
CA LEU A 102 -8.38 -1.67 4.53
C LEU A 102 -9.43 -0.57 4.64
N PHE A 103 -10.56 -0.72 3.98
CA PHE A 103 -11.63 0.27 3.92
C PHE A 103 -12.94 -0.28 4.47
N GLU A 104 -13.80 0.65 4.88
CA GLU A 104 -15.24 0.42 4.90
C GLU A 104 -15.83 0.48 3.48
N SER A 105 -17.05 -0.03 3.31
CA SER A 105 -17.75 -0.01 2.01
C SER A 105 -18.06 1.39 1.50
N ASP A 106 -17.99 2.43 2.33
CA ASP A 106 -18.22 3.81 1.92
C ASP A 106 -17.18 4.34 0.91
N ILE A 107 -16.01 3.69 0.80
CA ILE A 107 -15.01 3.98 -0.24
C ILE A 107 -15.60 3.90 -1.65
N PHE A 108 -16.52 2.97 -1.93
CA PHE A 108 -17.16 2.86 -3.25
C PHE A 108 -17.99 4.10 -3.58
N THR A 109 -18.73 4.60 -2.59
CA THR A 109 -19.50 5.84 -2.73
C THR A 109 -18.56 7.02 -3.02
N LYS A 110 -17.43 7.12 -2.30
CA LYS A 110 -16.42 8.16 -2.54
C LYS A 110 -15.82 8.08 -3.93
N LEU A 111 -15.46 6.88 -4.37
CA LEU A 111 -14.91 6.66 -5.71
C LEU A 111 -15.90 7.02 -6.81
N LYS A 112 -17.18 6.66 -6.68
CA LYS A 112 -18.22 7.05 -7.65
C LYS A 112 -18.35 8.56 -7.78
N GLN A 113 -18.46 9.26 -6.65
CA GLN A 113 -18.56 10.73 -6.62
C GLN A 113 -17.36 11.40 -7.30
N ARG A 114 -16.15 10.92 -7.00
CA ARG A 114 -14.92 11.42 -7.65
C ARG A 114 -14.89 11.10 -9.13
N ARG A 115 -15.34 9.91 -9.51
CA ARG A 115 -15.32 9.44 -10.90
C ARG A 115 -16.20 10.29 -11.82
N GLU A 116 -17.34 10.79 -11.33
CA GLU A 116 -18.25 11.67 -12.08
C GLU A 116 -17.61 12.98 -12.55
N ILE A 117 -16.71 13.54 -11.73
CA ILE A 117 -16.02 14.80 -12.03
C ILE A 117 -14.62 14.59 -12.62
N TYR A 118 -14.15 13.35 -12.71
CA TYR A 118 -12.80 13.01 -13.14
C TYR A 118 -12.66 13.13 -14.67
N GLN A 119 -11.76 14.00 -15.12
CA GLN A 119 -11.54 14.28 -16.54
C GLN A 119 -10.25 13.66 -17.07
N GLY A 120 -10.37 12.54 -17.79
CA GLY A 120 -9.29 11.92 -18.58
C GLY A 120 -8.15 11.27 -17.77
N GLY A 121 -7.37 10.39 -18.40
CA GLY A 121 -6.26 9.70 -17.72
C GLY A 121 -6.65 8.50 -16.86
N GLU A 122 -5.77 8.12 -15.94
CA GLU A 122 -5.93 6.99 -15.02
C GLU A 122 -6.62 7.42 -13.71
N PHE A 123 -7.80 6.87 -13.42
CA PHE A 123 -8.51 7.17 -12.17
C PHE A 123 -7.91 6.38 -11.00
N PHE A 124 -7.36 7.06 -10.00
CA PHE A 124 -6.64 6.43 -8.90
C PHE A 124 -7.50 6.25 -7.66
N LEU A 125 -7.18 5.22 -6.87
CA LEU A 125 -7.78 4.98 -5.57
C LEU A 125 -7.59 6.17 -4.61
N THR A 126 -6.46 6.89 -4.73
CA THR A 126 -6.11 8.08 -3.92
C THR A 126 -7.18 9.16 -3.98
N ASP A 127 -7.88 9.33 -5.12
CA ASP A 127 -9.00 10.27 -5.23
C ASP A 127 -10.13 9.96 -4.23
N GLY A 128 -10.48 8.68 -4.07
CA GLY A 128 -11.52 8.26 -3.11
C GLY A 128 -11.04 8.33 -1.66
N ILE A 129 -9.77 8.02 -1.42
CA ILE A 129 -9.13 8.12 -0.10
C ILE A 129 -9.16 9.58 0.39
N GLU A 130 -8.89 10.55 -0.47
CA GLU A 130 -8.94 11.99 -0.14
C GLU A 130 -10.33 12.41 0.38
N GLU A 131 -11.42 11.86 -0.15
CA GLU A 131 -12.75 12.15 0.39
C GLU A 131 -12.99 11.50 1.76
N LEU A 132 -12.41 10.32 2.03
CA LEU A 132 -12.44 9.73 3.38
C LEU A 132 -11.59 10.53 4.37
N ILE A 133 -10.46 11.08 3.92
CA ILE A 133 -9.58 11.93 4.74
C ILE A 133 -10.33 13.18 5.21
N LYS A 134 -11.12 13.82 4.34
CA LYS A 134 -11.95 14.98 4.70
C LYS A 134 -12.99 14.68 5.77
N GLU A 135 -13.40 13.43 5.91
CA GLU A 135 -14.31 12.95 6.95
C GLU A 135 -13.57 12.45 8.21
N GLU A 136 -12.25 12.64 8.27
CA GLU A 136 -11.38 12.14 9.34
C GLU A 136 -11.47 10.61 9.53
N LYS A 137 -11.75 9.86 8.45
CA LYS A 137 -11.97 8.41 8.50
C LYS A 137 -10.74 7.57 8.16
N VAL A 138 -9.56 8.17 8.06
CA VAL A 138 -8.35 7.49 7.57
C VAL A 138 -7.20 7.58 8.58
N VAL A 139 -6.57 6.45 8.83
CA VAL A 139 -5.31 6.32 9.58
C VAL A 139 -4.24 5.71 8.68
N ALA A 140 -3.00 6.13 8.90
CA ALA A 140 -1.83 5.55 8.27
C ALA A 140 -1.07 4.73 9.31
N TYR A 141 -0.77 3.49 8.98
CA TYR A 141 -0.09 2.53 9.84
C TYR A 141 1.27 2.16 9.26
N ASN A 142 2.34 2.56 9.94
CA ASN A 142 3.71 2.17 9.63
C ASN A 142 3.90 0.70 10.01
N PHE A 143 3.76 -0.19 9.04
CA PHE A 143 3.67 -1.63 9.29
C PHE A 143 5.01 -2.25 9.66
N GLU A 144 4.97 -3.42 10.30
CA GLU A 144 6.16 -4.21 10.60
C GLU A 144 6.41 -5.24 9.51
N GLY A 145 7.59 -5.20 8.92
CA GLY A 145 8.02 -6.14 7.90
C GLY A 145 8.91 -5.52 6.84
N GLN A 146 9.30 -6.36 5.89
CA GLN A 146 10.06 -5.98 4.71
C GLN A 146 9.17 -6.05 3.48
N ARG A 147 8.99 -4.92 2.82
CA ARG A 147 8.34 -4.85 1.50
C ARG A 147 9.36 -5.04 0.39
N LEU A 148 8.97 -5.80 -0.63
CA LEU A 148 9.67 -5.95 -1.89
C LEU A 148 8.71 -5.61 -3.04
N ASP A 149 9.09 -4.63 -3.86
CA ASP A 149 8.35 -4.16 -5.03
C ASP A 149 8.71 -5.05 -6.23
N THR A 150 7.83 -6.00 -6.57
CA THR A 150 8.03 -6.88 -7.72
C THR A 150 7.49 -6.31 -9.03
N GLY A 151 7.09 -5.02 -9.05
CA GLY A 151 6.63 -4.33 -10.24
C GLY A 151 7.73 -4.04 -11.27
N LYS A 152 9.00 -4.29 -10.90
CA LYS A 152 10.17 -4.18 -11.78
C LYS A 152 11.01 -5.46 -11.79
N PRO A 153 11.75 -5.75 -12.88
CA PRO A 153 12.58 -6.96 -12.97
C PRO A 153 13.58 -7.11 -11.82
N GLU A 154 14.21 -6.02 -11.38
CA GLU A 154 15.20 -6.04 -10.30
C GLU A 154 14.56 -6.44 -8.98
N GLY A 155 13.44 -5.80 -8.61
CA GLY A 155 12.73 -6.11 -7.38
C GLY A 155 12.06 -7.49 -7.38
N TYR A 156 11.64 -7.99 -8.55
CA TYR A 156 11.20 -9.39 -8.70
C TYR A 156 12.34 -10.39 -8.41
N LEU A 157 13.55 -10.11 -8.90
CA LEU A 157 14.72 -10.93 -8.61
C LEU A 157 15.08 -10.88 -7.12
N GLU A 158 15.11 -9.68 -6.52
CA GLU A 158 15.35 -9.50 -5.08
C GLU A 158 14.33 -10.27 -4.25
N ALA A 159 13.03 -10.19 -4.58
CA ALA A 159 11.98 -10.94 -3.90
C ALA A 159 12.13 -12.45 -4.02
N THR A 160 12.52 -12.93 -5.20
CA THR A 160 12.78 -14.35 -5.43
C THR A 160 13.97 -14.84 -4.59
N LEU A 161 15.05 -14.06 -4.53
CA LEU A 161 16.23 -14.39 -3.75
C LEU A 161 15.96 -14.33 -2.25
N GLU A 162 15.26 -13.31 -1.77
CA GLU A 162 14.86 -13.17 -0.37
C GLU A 162 13.97 -14.34 0.07
N TYR A 163 13.01 -14.74 -0.77
CA TYR A 163 12.22 -15.94 -0.52
C TYR A 163 13.09 -17.19 -0.44
N ALA A 164 13.98 -17.39 -1.43
CA ALA A 164 14.86 -18.54 -1.48
C ALA A 164 15.81 -18.61 -0.27
N TRP A 165 16.28 -17.46 0.22
CA TRP A 165 17.18 -17.39 1.38
C TRP A 165 16.54 -17.86 2.68
N ARG A 166 15.21 -18.00 2.73
CA ARG A 166 14.49 -18.49 3.92
C ARG A 166 14.49 -20.02 4.04
N PHE A 167 14.89 -20.74 2.99
CA PHE A 167 14.85 -22.20 2.93
C PHE A 167 16.26 -22.77 2.69
N PRO A 168 16.83 -23.56 3.63
CA PRO A 168 18.17 -24.11 3.49
C PRO A 168 18.41 -24.85 2.16
N GLU A 169 17.42 -25.60 1.67
CA GLU A 169 17.49 -26.32 0.40
C GLU A 169 17.65 -25.40 -0.83
N TYR A 170 17.07 -24.20 -0.80
CA TYR A 170 17.19 -23.23 -1.89
C TYR A 170 18.49 -22.43 -1.80
N GLN A 171 18.98 -22.17 -0.58
CA GLN A 171 20.30 -21.57 -0.38
C GLN A 171 21.40 -22.43 -1.01
N GLU A 172 21.33 -23.76 -0.88
CA GLU A 172 22.29 -24.68 -1.52
C GLU A 172 22.24 -24.61 -3.06
N ILE A 173 21.04 -24.46 -3.64
CA ILE A 173 20.89 -24.26 -5.08
C ILE A 173 21.56 -22.96 -5.52
N ILE A 174 21.34 -21.86 -4.78
CA ILE A 174 21.96 -20.57 -5.08
C ILE A 174 23.48 -20.66 -4.98
N ARG A 175 24.04 -21.24 -3.91
CA ARG A 175 25.49 -21.39 -3.72
C ARG A 175 26.12 -22.20 -4.84
N ARG A 176 25.51 -23.34 -5.20
CA ARG A 176 25.98 -24.20 -6.30
C ARG A 176 25.99 -23.43 -7.62
N PHE A 177 24.89 -22.76 -7.96
CA PHE A 177 24.78 -22.03 -9.22
C PHE A 177 25.73 -20.82 -9.29
N ALA A 178 25.88 -20.07 -8.19
CA ALA A 178 26.79 -18.94 -8.10
C ALA A 178 28.26 -19.39 -8.25
N GLY A 179 28.66 -20.48 -7.61
CA GLY A 179 30.01 -21.05 -7.74
C GLY A 179 30.34 -21.55 -9.15
N GLU A 180 29.34 -22.00 -9.92
CA GLU A 180 29.53 -22.37 -11.34
C GLU A 180 29.75 -21.15 -12.26
N LYS A 181 29.23 -19.97 -11.89
CA LYS A 181 29.19 -18.76 -12.72
C LYS A 181 30.24 -17.70 -12.34
N ILE A 182 30.63 -17.64 -11.08
CA ILE A 182 31.65 -16.71 -10.56
C ILE A 182 32.97 -17.47 -10.53
N LYS A 183 33.71 -17.43 -11.63
CA LYS A 183 35.12 -17.85 -11.73
C LYS A 183 36.01 -16.64 -11.94
#